data_AF-A0A327KBZ0-F1
#
_entry.id   AF-A0A327KBZ0-F1
#
_cell.length_a   1.000
_cell.length_b   1.000
_cell.length_c   1.000
_cell.angle_alpha   90.00
_cell.angle_beta   90.00
_cell.angle_gamma   90.00
#
_symmetry.space_group_name_H-M   'P 1'
#
loop_
_entity.id
_entity.type
_entity.pdbx_description
1 polymer ?
#
loop_
_entity_poly.entity_id
_entity_poly.type
_entity_poly.pdbx_seq_one_letter_code
_entity_poly.pdbx_strand_id
1 'polypeptide(L)'
;MIDAGPSLRAAADMPAATIVAYLRATGWTLRPSRMSGISIASKQLEGADGPVELILPETPGFSDEQRRVADALRTVEVVEERPLDEIVRDIRIMAGGARPVAAESVVRRS
;
A
#
# COMPACT_ATOMS: atom_id res chain seq x y z
N MET A 1 12.82 16.12 14.20
CA MET A 1 11.47 15.55 14.00
C MET A 1 11.24 15.57 12.50
N ILE A 2 11.22 14.40 11.84
CA ILE A 2 11.03 14.31 10.39
C ILE A 2 9.60 14.76 10.08
N ASP A 3 9.42 15.67 9.13
CA ASP A 3 8.11 16.19 8.75
C ASP A 3 7.29 15.08 8.09
N ALA A 4 6.29 14.58 8.82
CA ALA A 4 5.36 13.55 8.37
C ALA A 4 4.32 14.09 7.35
N GLY A 5 4.24 15.41 7.18
CA GLY A 5 3.22 16.10 6.37
C GLY A 5 3.12 15.64 4.91
N PRO A 6 4.23 15.50 4.15
CA PRO A 6 4.18 15.09 2.74
C PRO A 6 3.51 13.73 2.52
N SER A 7 3.90 12.70 3.28
CA SER A 7 3.35 11.35 3.14
C SER A 7 1.90 11.25 3.63
N LEU A 8 1.52 12.04 4.64
CA LEU A 8 0.12 12.12 5.07
C LEU A 8 -0.77 12.77 4.00
N ARG A 9 -0.29 13.84 3.35
CA ARG A 9 -1.01 14.47 2.22
C ARG A 9 -1.13 13.52 1.04
N ALA A 10 -0.06 12.79 0.71
CA ALA A 10 -0.09 11.80 -0.36
C ALA A 10 -1.04 10.63 -0.07
N ALA A 11 -1.15 10.22 1.20
CA ALA A 11 -2.00 9.13 1.65
C ALA A 11 -3.49 9.49 1.76
N ALA A 12 -3.84 10.79 1.86
CA ALA A 12 -5.20 11.24 2.17
C ALA A 12 -6.27 10.66 1.23
N ASP A 13 -5.93 10.48 -0.06
CA ASP A 13 -6.82 9.96 -1.10
C ASP A 13 -6.32 8.64 -1.71
N MET A 14 -5.45 7.91 -1.00
CA MET A 14 -4.87 6.67 -1.50
C MET A 14 -5.42 5.46 -0.72
N PRO A 15 -6.34 4.67 -1.31
CA PRO A 15 -6.80 3.44 -0.69
C PRO A 15 -5.64 2.47 -0.46
N ALA A 16 -5.63 1.79 0.68
CA ALA A 16 -4.53 0.89 1.01
C ALA A 16 -4.39 -0.30 0.03
N ALA A 17 -5.48 -0.74 -0.61
CA ALA A 17 -5.44 -1.71 -1.69
C ALA A 17 -4.55 -1.26 -2.88
N THR A 18 -4.47 0.05 -3.15
CA THR A 18 -3.68 0.62 -4.25
C THR A 18 -2.18 0.46 -4.00
N ILE A 19 -1.74 0.76 -2.77
CA ILE A 19 -0.33 0.57 -2.40
C ILE A 19 0.00 -0.92 -2.32
N VAL A 20 -0.90 -1.78 -1.85
CA VAL A 20 -0.70 -3.24 -1.89
C VAL A 20 -0.47 -3.74 -3.32
N ALA A 21 -1.25 -3.27 -4.30
CA ALA A 21 -1.06 -3.62 -5.70
C ALA A 21 0.31 -3.17 -6.23
N TYR A 22 0.73 -1.94 -5.90
CA TYR A 22 2.05 -1.42 -6.25
C TYR A 22 3.17 -2.28 -5.64
N LEU A 23 3.11 -2.56 -4.35
CA LEU A 23 4.11 -3.37 -3.65
C LEU A 23 4.27 -4.75 -4.30
N ARG A 24 3.15 -5.39 -4.66
CA ARG A 24 3.18 -6.66 -5.41
C ARG A 24 3.96 -6.54 -6.71
N ALA A 25 3.71 -5.47 -7.47
CA ALA A 25 4.33 -5.23 -8.77
C ALA A 25 5.82 -4.87 -8.66
N THR A 26 6.25 -4.26 -7.55
CA THR A 26 7.65 -3.85 -7.31
C THR A 26 8.48 -4.85 -6.50
N GLY A 27 8.05 -6.12 -6.52
CA GLY A 27 8.81 -7.25 -5.99
C GLY A 27 8.70 -7.44 -4.48
N TRP A 28 7.73 -6.82 -3.82
CA TRP A 28 7.40 -7.17 -2.44
C TRP A 28 6.60 -8.47 -2.42
N THR A 29 6.91 -9.32 -1.44
CA THR A 29 6.13 -10.52 -1.16
C THR A 29 4.94 -10.14 -0.29
N LEU A 30 3.73 -10.52 -0.70
CA LEU A 30 2.51 -10.28 0.07
C LEU A 30 2.00 -11.59 0.65
N ARG A 31 1.70 -11.57 1.95
CA ARG A 31 1.03 -12.68 2.62
C ARG A 31 -0.17 -12.19 3.43
N PRO A 32 -1.23 -12.99 3.56
CA PRO A 32 -2.34 -12.65 4.44
C PRO A 32 -1.90 -12.63 5.90
N SER A 33 -2.45 -11.71 6.67
CA SER A 33 -2.35 -11.72 8.13
C SER A 33 -3.34 -12.73 8.74
N ARG A 34 -3.14 -13.09 10.01
CA ARG A 34 -4.15 -13.84 10.79
C ARG A 34 -5.44 -13.03 11.00
N MET A 35 -5.36 -11.71 10.88
CA MET A 35 -6.52 -10.83 10.87
C MET A 35 -7.02 -10.65 9.45
N SER A 36 -8.30 -10.99 9.21
CA SER A 36 -8.94 -10.83 7.90
C SER A 36 -8.89 -9.37 7.45
N GLY A 37 -8.68 -9.16 6.15
CA GLY A 37 -8.59 -7.82 5.57
C GLY A 37 -7.28 -7.08 5.86
N ILE A 38 -6.26 -7.76 6.41
CA ILE A 38 -4.91 -7.22 6.58
C ILE A 38 -3.91 -8.09 5.82
N SER A 39 -3.01 -7.43 5.09
CA SER A 39 -1.85 -8.06 4.47
C SER A 39 -0.55 -7.57 5.06
N ILE A 40 0.44 -8.46 5.04
CA ILE A 40 1.81 -8.15 5.40
C ILE A 40 2.62 -8.19 4.11
N ALA A 41 3.18 -7.05 3.73
CA ALA A 41 4.15 -6.96 2.65
C ALA A 41 5.55 -7.07 3.24
N SER A 42 6.40 -7.89 2.64
CA SER A 42 7.78 -8.08 3.08
C SER A 42 8.77 -8.01 1.92
N LYS A 43 9.90 -7.35 2.12
CA LYS A 43 11.00 -7.31 1.15
C LYS A 43 12.33 -7.48 1.87
N GLN A 44 13.11 -8.45 1.43
CA GLN A 44 14.47 -8.64 1.92
C GLN A 44 15.38 -7.66 1.20
N LEU A 45 16.11 -6.84 1.96
CA LEU A 45 17.13 -5.94 1.42
C LEU A 45 18.49 -6.64 1.46
N GLU A 46 19.35 -6.30 0.51
CA GLU A 46 20.73 -6.77 0.51
C GLU A 46 21.46 -6.21 1.73
N GLY A 47 22.17 -7.08 2.45
CA GLY A 47 22.92 -6.70 3.66
C GLY A 47 22.07 -6.46 4.92
N ALA A 48 20.74 -6.61 4.88
CA ALA A 48 19.90 -6.53 6.06
C ALA A 48 19.76 -7.88 6.78
N ASP A 49 19.80 -7.87 8.11
CA ASP A 49 19.66 -9.07 8.95
C ASP A 49 18.26 -9.73 8.87
N GLY A 50 17.27 -9.00 8.35
CA GLY A 50 15.91 -9.51 8.15
C GLY A 50 15.11 -8.66 7.16
N PRO A 51 13.91 -9.11 6.79
CA PRO A 51 13.08 -8.41 5.82
C PRO A 51 12.45 -7.16 6.45
N VAL A 52 12.28 -6.13 5.63
CA VAL A 52 11.40 -5.01 5.96
C VAL A 52 9.96 -5.49 5.82
N GLU A 53 9.12 -5.22 6.82
CA GLU A 53 7.71 -5.60 6.82
C GLU A 53 6.78 -4.38 6.93
N LEU A 54 5.68 -4.43 6.19
CA LEU A 54 4.61 -3.43 6.20
C LEU A 54 3.28 -4.11 6.46
N ILE A 55 2.49 -3.56 7.37
CA ILE A 55 1.16 -4.10 7.70
C ILE A 55 0.10 -3.15 7.16
N LEU A 56 -0.59 -3.60 6.12
CA LEU A 56 -1.55 -2.80 5.36
C LEU A 56 -2.95 -3.41 5.42
N PRO A 57 -4.00 -2.60 5.68
CA PRO A 57 -5.36 -3.07 5.51
C PRO A 57 -5.67 -3.20 4.01
N GLU A 58 -6.17 -4.34 3.56
CA GLU A 58 -6.67 -4.49 2.17
C GLU A 58 -8.13 -4.08 2.03
N THR A 59 -8.89 -4.20 3.12
CA THR A 59 -10.30 -3.84 3.14
C THR A 59 -10.51 -2.50 3.83
N PRO A 60 -11.39 -1.62 3.31
CA PRO A 60 -11.74 -0.37 3.97
C PRO A 60 -12.41 -0.63 5.32
N GLY A 61 -12.33 0.35 6.23
CA GLY A 61 -13.00 0.30 7.54
C GLY A 61 -12.05 0.33 8.74
N PHE A 62 -10.73 0.34 8.51
CA PHE A 62 -9.74 0.56 9.56
C PHE A 62 -9.52 2.06 9.78
N SER A 63 -9.74 2.54 11.01
CA SER A 63 -9.61 3.97 11.34
C SER A 63 -8.17 4.50 11.22
N ASP A 64 -7.19 3.61 11.21
CA ASP A 64 -5.77 3.91 11.05
C ASP A 64 -5.24 3.69 9.61
N GLU A 65 -6.12 3.39 8.64
CA GLU A 65 -5.75 3.10 7.25
C GLU A 65 -4.82 4.17 6.66
N GLN A 66 -5.23 5.43 6.68
CA GLN A 66 -4.42 6.53 6.14
C GLN A 66 -3.05 6.65 6.81
N ARG A 67 -2.97 6.36 8.12
CA ARG A 67 -1.69 6.40 8.85
C ARG A 67 -0.78 5.27 8.41
N ARG A 68 -1.31 4.07 8.20
CA ARG A 68 -0.57 2.91 7.70
C ARG A 68 -0.11 3.11 6.26
N VAL A 69 -0.95 3.70 5.41
CA VAL A 69 -0.55 4.06 4.04
C VAL A 69 0.56 5.10 4.05
N ALA A 70 0.44 6.15 4.88
CA ALA A 70 1.49 7.17 4.99
C ALA A 70 2.82 6.58 5.51
N ASP A 71 2.75 5.65 6.46
CA ASP A 71 3.92 4.93 6.98
C ASP A 71 4.56 4.06 5.90
N ALA A 72 3.76 3.25 5.20
CA ALA A 72 4.23 2.42 4.10
C ALA A 72 4.86 3.24 2.98
N LEU A 73 4.30 4.38 2.60
CA LEU A 73 4.89 5.28 1.61
C LEU A 73 6.28 5.77 2.03
N ARG A 74 6.49 6.10 3.31
CA ARG A 74 7.81 6.50 3.82
C ARG A 74 8.79 5.34 3.77
N THR A 75 8.36 4.16 4.19
CA THR A 75 9.22 2.98 4.13
C THR A 75 9.61 2.65 2.70
N VAL A 76 8.68 2.75 1.75
CA VAL A 76 8.96 2.53 0.32
C VAL A 76 9.92 3.57 -0.23
N GLU A 77 9.77 4.86 0.12
CA GLU A 77 10.73 5.91 -0.26
C GLU A 77 12.16 5.57 0.18
N VAL A 78 12.33 5.11 1.42
CA VAL A 78 13.65 4.70 1.93
C VAL A 78 14.14 3.41 1.27
N VAL A 79 13.27 2.42 1.09
CA VAL A 79 13.63 1.10 0.51
C VAL A 79 13.96 1.17 -0.97
N GLU A 80 13.25 1.99 -1.73
CA GLU A 80 13.47 2.15 -3.17
C GLU A 80 14.51 3.23 -3.48
N GLU A 81 14.95 4.01 -2.48
CA GLU A 81 15.87 5.15 -2.65
C GLU A 81 15.38 6.15 -3.71
N ARG A 82 14.05 6.32 -3.80
CA ARG A 82 13.38 7.16 -4.79
C ARG A 82 12.54 8.23 -4.11
N PRO A 83 12.43 9.43 -4.70
CA PRO A 83 11.57 10.48 -4.15
C PRO A 83 10.11 10.03 -4.01
N LEU A 84 9.49 10.38 -2.89
CA LEU A 84 8.10 10.03 -2.60
C LEU A 84 7.11 10.45 -3.70
N ASP A 85 7.31 11.61 -4.33
CA ASP A 85 6.42 12.11 -5.38
C ASP A 85 6.47 11.24 -6.65
N GLU A 86 7.63 10.69 -6.98
CA GLU A 86 7.75 9.72 -8.07
C GLU A 86 7.01 8.42 -7.76
N ILE A 87 7.18 7.89 -6.55
CA ILE A 87 6.50 6.66 -6.09
C ILE A 87 4.99 6.87 -6.13
N VAL A 88 4.49 7.98 -5.59
CA VAL A 88 3.06 8.30 -5.57
C VAL A 88 2.49 8.43 -6.97
N ARG A 89 3.24 9.04 -7.90
CA ARG A 89 2.86 9.13 -9.31
C ARG A 89 2.75 7.74 -9.95
N ASP A 90 3.72 6.85 -9.71
CA ASP A 90 3.70 5.50 -10.26
C ASP A 90 2.51 4.68 -9.73
N ILE A 91 2.25 4.77 -8.42
CA ILE A 91 1.07 4.15 -7.79
C ILE A 91 -0.22 4.64 -8.47
N ARG A 92 -0.35 5.94 -8.71
CA ARG A 92 -1.53 6.53 -9.35
C ARG A 92 -1.68 6.13 -10.82
N ILE A 93 -0.59 6.06 -11.57
CA ILE A 93 -0.60 5.59 -12.97
C ILE A 93 -1.06 4.13 -13.02
N MET A 94 -0.53 3.30 -12.12
CA MET A 94 -0.92 1.89 -12.02
C MET A 94 -2.40 1.74 -11.65
N ALA A 95 -2.90 2.55 -10.70
CA ALA A 95 -4.30 2.59 -10.31
C ALA A 95 -5.22 3.08 -11.44
N GLY A 96 -4.80 4.08 -12.22
CA GLY A 96 -5.55 4.58 -13.37
C GLY A 96 -5.60 3.60 -14.54
N GLY A 97 -4.59 2.73 -14.68
CA GLY A 97 -4.57 1.62 -15.63
C GLY A 97 -5.37 0.39 -15.16
N ALA A 98 -5.42 0.16 -13.85
CA ALA A 98 -6.23 -0.85 -13.22
C ALA A 98 -7.66 -0.32 -12.99
N ARG A 99 -8.54 -0.43 -14.00
CA ARG A 99 -9.98 -0.20 -13.81
C ARG A 99 -10.43 -0.92 -12.52
N PRO A 100 -11.09 -0.23 -11.58
CA PRO A 100 -11.63 -0.89 -10.41
C PRO A 100 -12.66 -1.91 -10.90
N VAL A 101 -12.42 -3.19 -10.61
CA VAL A 101 -13.48 -4.20 -10.68
C VAL A 101 -14.46 -3.85 -9.58
N ALA A 102 -15.42 -3.00 -9.92
CA ALA A 102 -16.54 -2.66 -9.08
C ALA A 102 -17.17 -3.98 -8.60
N ALA A 103 -17.20 -4.15 -7.30
CA ALA A 103 -18.05 -5.13 -6.64
C ALA A 103 -19.51 -4.73 -6.91
N GLU A 104 -20.06 -5.14 -8.05
CA GLU A 104 -21.48 -5.02 -8.36
C GLU A 104 -22.00 -6.29 -9.03
N SER A 105 -23.16 -6.72 -8.51
CA SER A 105 -24.08 -7.71 -9.09
C SER A 105 -23.93 -9.18 -8.67
N VAL A 106 -24.05 -9.46 -7.37
CA VAL A 106 -24.82 -10.65 -6.92
C VAL A 106 -26.06 -10.17 -6.15
N VAL A 107 -26.95 -9.50 -6.89
CA VAL A 107 -28.39 -9.52 -6.61
C VAL A 107 -29.07 -9.79 -7.94
N ARG A 108 -29.13 -11.05 -8.33
CA ARG A 108 -30.18 -11.52 -9.24
C ARG A 108 -31.07 -12.46 -8.46
N ARG A 109 -32.24 -11.92 -8.15
CA ARG A 109 -33.45 -12.63 -7.76
C ARG A 109 -33.68 -13.83 -8.69
N SER A 110 -34.09 -14.94 -8.13
CA SER A 110 -35.08 -15.86 -8.69
C SER A 110 -35.75 -16.56 -7.52
#